data_AF-A0AAV7GR14-F1
#
_entry.id   AF-A0AAV7GR14-F1
#
_cell.length_a   1.000
_cell.length_b   1.000
_cell.length_c   1.000
_cell.angle_alpha   90.00
_cell.angle_beta   90.00
_cell.angle_gamma   90.00
#
_symmetry.space_group_name_H-M   'P 1'
#
loop_
_entity.id
_entity.type
_entity.pdbx_description
1 polymer ?
#
loop_
_entity_poly.entity_id
_entity_poly.type
_entity_poly.pdbx_seq_one_letter_code
_entity_poly.pdbx_strand_id
1 'polypeptide(L)'
;MTYFRFDAARKCNTGEYLPIFSLVQPSMVHDFTTTERFAIFADIQIVMKPMDMVVPGGGSPIGSDWGKVPQLGILPRYIRSDVEKRWFEVPGFNLMHALNVWEEGEDTIVLVAQNILSIEHALVRMELMVRIELHSGAISRIPLSSENLDFGVIHLGYVDWKN
;
A
#
# COMPACT_ATOMS: atom_id res chain seq x y z
N MET A 1 -9.34 7.98 4.08
CA MET A 1 -7.95 8.37 3.74
C MET A 1 -8.01 9.61 2.86
N THR A 2 -6.95 10.44 2.84
CA THR A 2 -6.92 11.66 2.03
C THR A 2 -5.59 11.75 1.29
N TYR A 3 -5.63 11.95 -0.02
CA TYR A 3 -4.44 12.11 -0.87
C TYR A 3 -4.25 13.58 -1.24
N PHE A 4 -3.02 14.08 -1.09
CA PHE A 4 -2.65 15.44 -1.45
C PHE A 4 -1.16 15.52 -1.78
N ARG A 5 -0.79 16.51 -2.60
CA ARG A 5 0.61 16.74 -3.00
C ARG A 5 0.97 18.21 -2.98
N PHE A 6 2.23 18.48 -2.65
CA PHE A 6 2.82 19.81 -2.73
C PHE A 6 3.85 19.85 -3.87
N ASP A 7 3.95 20.98 -4.57
CA ASP A 7 5.12 21.24 -5.42
C ASP A 7 6.29 21.81 -4.61
N ALA A 8 7.41 22.05 -5.30
CA ALA A 8 8.59 22.70 -4.76
C ALA A 8 8.31 24.10 -4.17
N ALA A 9 7.25 24.78 -4.61
CA ALA A 9 6.81 26.08 -4.08
C ALA A 9 5.87 25.94 -2.87
N ARG A 10 5.68 24.71 -2.35
CA ARG A 10 4.77 24.37 -1.23
C ARG A 10 3.30 24.67 -1.52
N LYS A 11 2.91 24.72 -2.78
CA LYS A 11 1.50 24.87 -3.17
C LYS A 11 0.84 23.49 -3.23
N CYS A 12 -0.31 23.36 -2.57
CA CYS A 12 -1.13 22.16 -2.68
C CYS A 12 -1.74 22.08 -4.08
N ASN A 13 -1.35 21.07 -4.85
CA ASN A 13 -1.71 20.95 -6.28
C ASN A 13 -2.91 20.03 -6.53
N THR A 14 -3.45 19.41 -5.49
CA THR A 14 -4.70 18.63 -5.53
C THR A 14 -5.96 19.49 -5.40
N GLY A 15 -5.82 20.82 -5.28
CA GLY A 15 -6.95 21.75 -5.12
C GLY A 15 -7.47 21.72 -3.70
N GLU A 16 -8.47 20.89 -3.43
CA GLU A 16 -8.98 20.55 -2.10
C GLU A 16 -8.61 19.09 -1.86
N TYR A 17 -7.91 18.82 -0.75
CA TYR A 17 -7.46 17.49 -0.34
C TYR A 17 -8.38 16.36 -0.82
N LEU A 18 -7.89 15.43 -1.65
CA LEU A 18 -8.74 14.43 -2.30
C LEU A 18 -9.12 13.33 -1.31
N PRO A 19 -10.39 13.24 -0.84
CA PRO A 19 -10.79 12.14 0.01
C PRO A 19 -10.91 10.85 -0.81
N ILE A 20 -10.39 9.76 -0.27
CA ILE A 20 -10.59 8.41 -0.80
C ILE A 20 -11.63 7.72 0.07
N PHE A 21 -12.90 7.83 -0.34
CA PHE A 21 -14.06 7.32 0.41
C PHE A 21 -14.31 5.82 0.21
N SER A 22 -13.69 5.20 -0.79
CA SER A 22 -13.83 3.76 -1.06
C SER A 22 -13.20 2.86 0.01
N LEU A 23 -12.41 3.42 0.93
CA LEU A 23 -11.90 2.71 2.10
C LEU A 23 -12.99 2.71 3.18
N VAL A 24 -13.86 1.69 3.13
CA VAL A 24 -15.08 1.59 3.96
C VAL A 24 -14.81 1.16 5.40
N GLN A 25 -13.68 0.52 5.66
CA GLN A 25 -13.22 0.11 6.99
C GLN A 25 -11.86 0.75 7.25
N PRO A 26 -11.60 1.28 8.47
CA PRO A 26 -10.30 1.85 8.78
C PRO A 26 -9.23 0.75 8.87
N SER A 27 -8.49 0.55 7.79
CA SER A 27 -7.28 -0.26 7.76
C SER A 27 -6.04 0.54 8.13
N MET A 28 -5.02 -0.17 8.61
CA MET A 28 -3.69 0.38 8.86
C MET A 28 -3.00 0.67 7.52
N VAL A 29 -3.08 1.92 7.05
CA VAL A 29 -2.32 2.40 5.90
C VAL A 29 -1.02 3.03 6.43
N HIS A 30 -0.01 2.20 6.67
CA HIS A 30 1.27 2.64 7.27
C HIS A 30 2.18 3.34 6.27
N ASP A 31 2.24 2.81 5.05
CA ASP A 31 3.11 3.30 3.98
C ASP A 31 2.35 3.35 2.65
N PHE A 32 2.90 4.11 1.72
CA PHE A 32 2.42 4.21 0.35
C PHE A 32 3.61 4.52 -0.55
N THR A 33 3.43 4.31 -1.85
CA THR A 33 4.51 4.54 -2.81
C THR A 33 4.01 5.26 -4.04
N THR A 34 4.92 5.83 -4.81
CA THR A 34 4.60 6.57 -6.03
C THR A 34 5.44 6.10 -7.18
N THR A 35 4.89 6.15 -8.38
CA THR A 35 5.65 6.10 -9.62
C THR A 35 5.57 7.46 -10.30
N GLU A 36 6.11 7.59 -11.50
CA GLU A 36 5.93 8.80 -12.31
C GLU A 36 4.44 9.12 -12.52
N ARG A 37 3.61 8.10 -12.81
CA ARG A 37 2.20 8.27 -13.15
C ARG A 37 1.22 7.96 -12.03
N PHE A 38 1.59 7.18 -11.01
CA PHE A 38 0.62 6.64 -10.04
C PHE A 38 1.05 6.85 -8.58
N ALA A 39 0.06 6.90 -7.69
CA ALA A 39 0.20 6.70 -6.26
C ALA A 39 -0.45 5.35 -5.92
N ILE A 40 0.23 4.55 -5.09
CA ILE A 40 -0.17 3.19 -4.74
C ILE A 40 -0.24 3.10 -3.21
N PHE A 41 -1.38 2.64 -2.70
CA PHE A 41 -1.62 2.42 -1.27
C PHE A 41 -2.33 1.08 -1.06
N ALA A 42 -2.14 0.49 0.11
CA ALA A 42 -2.73 -0.81 0.43
C ALA A 42 -3.89 -0.68 1.41
N ASP A 43 -4.96 -1.42 1.11
CA ASP A 43 -6.05 -1.67 2.04
C ASP A 43 -5.92 -3.10 2.57
N ILE A 44 -5.39 -3.23 3.78
CA ILE A 44 -4.89 -4.51 4.32
C ILE A 44 -5.82 -5.10 5.39
N GLN A 45 -5.53 -6.33 5.83
CA GLN A 45 -6.30 -7.06 6.86
C GLN A 45 -6.04 -6.56 8.29
N ILE A 46 -5.05 -5.70 8.50
CA ILE A 46 -4.80 -5.07 9.79
C ILE A 46 -5.69 -3.84 9.89
N VAL A 47 -6.63 -3.88 10.83
CA VAL A 47 -7.72 -2.91 10.95
C VAL A 47 -7.76 -2.30 12.34
N MET A 48 -8.31 -1.09 12.40
CA MET A 48 -8.58 -0.41 13.67
C MET A 48 -9.87 -0.96 14.28
N LYS A 49 -9.78 -1.46 15.51
CA LYS A 49 -10.89 -1.98 16.31
C LYS A 49 -10.97 -1.26 17.66
N PRO A 50 -11.28 0.06 17.68
CA PRO A 50 -11.27 0.84 18.92
C PRO A 50 -12.28 0.31 19.97
N MET A 51 -13.33 -0.39 19.55
CA MET A 51 -14.29 -1.02 20.47
C MET A 51 -13.68 -2.18 21.27
N ASP A 52 -12.58 -2.78 20.82
CA ASP A 52 -11.91 -3.84 21.58
C ASP A 52 -11.26 -3.26 22.85
N MET A 53 -10.98 -1.95 22.91
CA MET A 53 -10.45 -1.31 24.12
C MET A 53 -11.46 -1.28 25.28
N VAL A 54 -12.76 -1.33 24.99
CA VAL A 54 -13.81 -1.23 26.03
C VAL A 54 -14.25 -2.58 26.59
N VAL A 55 -13.71 -3.69 26.09
CA VAL A 55 -14.01 -5.01 26.65
C VAL A 55 -13.37 -5.20 28.03
N PRO A 56 -13.99 -5.95 28.96
CA PRO A 56 -13.39 -6.25 30.25
C PRO A 56 -12.01 -6.90 30.07
N GLY A 57 -10.97 -6.29 30.65
CA GLY A 57 -9.58 -6.72 30.51
C GLY A 57 -8.75 -5.90 29.51
N GLY A 58 -9.37 -5.02 28.72
CA GLY A 58 -8.68 -4.11 27.80
C GLY A 58 -8.06 -4.80 26.58
N GLY A 59 -8.72 -4.70 25.42
CA GLY A 59 -8.19 -5.21 24.16
C GLY A 59 -7.31 -4.19 23.41
N SER A 60 -6.59 -4.68 22.39
CA SER A 60 -5.81 -3.85 21.48
C SER A 60 -6.73 -3.05 20.53
N PRO A 61 -6.49 -1.75 20.29
CA PRO A 61 -7.24 -0.98 19.28
C PRO A 61 -6.90 -1.39 17.84
N ILE A 62 -5.95 -2.29 17.64
CA ILE A 62 -5.50 -2.79 16.34
C ILE A 62 -5.62 -4.32 16.36
N GLY A 63 -6.21 -4.88 15.32
CA GLY A 63 -6.38 -6.33 15.17
C GLY A 63 -6.42 -6.77 13.71
N SER A 64 -6.50 -8.07 13.48
CA SER A 64 -6.65 -8.64 12.14
C SER A 64 -8.12 -8.94 11.82
N ASP A 65 -8.53 -8.66 10.59
CA ASP A 65 -9.79 -9.06 9.98
C ASP A 65 -9.51 -10.09 8.88
N TRP A 66 -9.63 -11.37 9.22
CA TRP A 66 -9.34 -12.48 8.31
C TRP A 66 -10.36 -12.63 7.18
N GLY A 67 -11.54 -11.99 7.29
CA GLY A 67 -12.56 -11.99 6.24
C GLY A 67 -12.31 -10.93 5.16
N LYS A 68 -11.45 -9.95 5.44
CA LYS A 68 -11.07 -8.91 4.48
C LYS A 68 -10.06 -9.45 3.47
N VAL A 69 -10.29 -9.19 2.18
CA VAL A 69 -9.30 -9.46 1.13
C VAL A 69 -8.41 -8.22 0.97
N PRO A 70 -7.08 -8.31 1.19
CA PRO A 70 -6.22 -7.18 0.94
C PRO A 70 -6.26 -6.75 -0.52
N GLN A 71 -6.13 -5.45 -0.77
CA GLN A 71 -6.15 -4.89 -2.12
C GLN A 71 -5.21 -3.69 -2.24
N LEU A 72 -4.73 -3.43 -3.45
CA LEU A 72 -3.90 -2.29 -3.79
C LEU A 72 -4.71 -1.26 -4.59
N GLY A 73 -4.74 -0.04 -4.07
CA GLY A 73 -5.37 1.10 -4.71
C GLY A 73 -4.36 1.82 -5.57
N ILE A 74 -4.59 1.86 -6.87
CA ILE A 74 -3.77 2.58 -7.84
C ILE A 74 -4.54 3.83 -8.28
N LEU A 75 -3.92 4.98 -8.07
CA LEU A 75 -4.50 6.29 -8.31
C LEU A 75 -3.56 7.09 -9.22
N PRO A 76 -4.03 7.70 -10.33
CA PRO A 76 -3.18 8.61 -11.09
C PRO A 76 -2.64 9.74 -10.21
N ARG A 77 -1.32 9.93 -10.19
CA ARG A 77 -0.59 10.81 -9.26
C ARG A 77 -1.07 12.26 -9.30
N TYR A 78 -1.55 12.70 -10.45
CA TYR A 78 -1.96 14.08 -10.75
C TYR A 78 -3.47 14.31 -10.77
N ILE A 79 -4.26 13.33 -10.33
CA ILE A 79 -5.72 13.38 -10.40
C ILE A 79 -6.34 14.45 -9.48
N ARG A 80 -7.55 14.90 -9.85
CA ARG A 80 -8.35 15.87 -9.09
C ARG A 80 -9.69 15.30 -8.58
N SER A 81 -9.98 14.04 -8.84
CA SER A 81 -11.17 13.31 -8.38
C SER A 81 -10.81 11.85 -8.16
N ASP A 82 -11.62 11.08 -7.41
CA ASP A 82 -11.30 9.68 -7.07
C ASP A 82 -11.88 8.66 -8.07
N VAL A 83 -12.36 9.16 -9.22
CA VAL A 83 -13.12 8.40 -10.23
C VAL A 83 -12.25 7.39 -10.98
N GLU A 84 -10.99 7.72 -11.25
CA GLU A 84 -10.08 6.85 -12.02
C GLU A 84 -9.25 5.91 -11.12
N LYS A 85 -9.55 5.87 -9.83
CA LYS A 85 -8.94 4.92 -8.90
C LYS A 85 -9.33 3.49 -9.27
N ARG A 86 -8.35 2.58 -9.24
CA ARG A 86 -8.57 1.15 -9.45
C ARG A 86 -8.06 0.35 -8.27
N TRP A 87 -8.88 -0.60 -7.82
CA TRP A 87 -8.52 -1.56 -6.78
C TRP A 87 -8.18 -2.89 -7.42
N PHE A 88 -7.07 -3.47 -6.98
CA PHE A 88 -6.62 -4.79 -7.40
C PHE A 88 -6.55 -5.68 -6.16
N GLU A 89 -7.31 -6.77 -6.13
CA GLU A 89 -7.30 -7.70 -5.00
C GLU A 89 -5.98 -8.46 -4.97
N VAL A 90 -5.29 -8.41 -3.82
CA VAL A 90 -4.00 -9.07 -3.61
C VAL A 90 -4.14 -9.95 -2.35
N PRO A 91 -4.82 -11.12 -2.43
CA PRO A 91 -5.14 -11.95 -1.25
C PRO A 91 -3.91 -12.33 -0.40
N GLY A 92 -3.94 -12.04 0.91
CA GLY A 92 -2.82 -12.33 1.82
C GLY A 92 -1.58 -11.45 1.65
N PHE A 93 -1.73 -10.25 1.06
CA PHE A 93 -0.68 -9.23 1.01
C PHE A 93 -1.00 -8.06 1.95
N ASN A 94 -0.32 -7.97 3.08
CA ASN A 94 -0.38 -6.84 3.99
C ASN A 94 0.91 -6.02 3.90
N LEU A 95 0.85 -4.94 3.13
CA LEU A 95 1.93 -3.98 2.97
C LEU A 95 2.22 -3.29 4.31
N MET A 96 3.48 -3.37 4.75
CA MET A 96 4.02 -2.51 5.81
C MET A 96 4.94 -1.49 5.19
N HIS A 97 6.13 -1.88 4.73
CA HIS A 97 7.05 -0.98 4.02
C HIS A 97 7.13 -1.30 2.53
N ALA A 98 7.07 -0.26 1.69
CA ALA A 98 7.41 -0.34 0.27
C ALA A 98 8.90 0.03 0.10
N LEU A 99 9.69 -0.89 -0.47
CA LEU A 99 11.12 -0.64 -0.72
C LEU A 99 11.33 0.13 -2.02
N ASN A 100 10.67 -0.29 -3.09
CA ASN A 100 10.71 0.38 -4.38
C ASN A 100 9.45 0.10 -5.18
N VAL A 101 9.14 0.99 -6.11
CA VAL A 101 8.11 0.76 -7.12
C VAL A 101 8.57 1.40 -8.43
N TRP A 102 8.27 0.74 -9.54
CA TRP A 102 8.50 1.32 -10.86
C TRP A 102 7.49 0.80 -11.85
N GLU A 103 7.44 1.47 -13.00
CA GLU A 103 6.60 1.09 -14.13
C GLU A 103 7.44 0.32 -15.16
N GLU A 104 6.92 -0.81 -15.64
CA GLU A 104 7.50 -1.56 -16.76
C GLU A 104 6.61 -1.38 -18.00
N GLY A 105 7.02 -0.49 -18.90
CA GLY A 105 6.19 -0.12 -20.05
C GLY A 105 4.96 0.69 -19.62
N GLU A 106 3.89 0.62 -20.40
CA GLU A 106 2.68 1.43 -20.16
C GLU A 106 1.72 0.80 -19.15
N ASP A 107 1.75 -0.52 -19.00
CA ASP A 107 0.67 -1.28 -18.34
C ASP A 107 1.13 -2.15 -17.17
N THR A 108 2.36 -2.03 -16.68
CA THR A 108 2.81 -2.85 -15.55
C THR A 108 3.41 -2.00 -14.44
N ILE A 109 3.01 -2.28 -13.21
CA ILE A 109 3.64 -1.76 -12.00
C ILE A 109 4.32 -2.92 -11.27
N VAL A 110 5.58 -2.73 -10.92
CA VAL A 110 6.33 -3.66 -10.07
C VAL A 110 6.55 -2.97 -8.73
N LEU A 111 6.04 -3.60 -7.67
CA LEU A 111 6.17 -3.18 -6.29
C LEU A 111 7.07 -4.18 -5.55
N VAL A 112 8.17 -3.70 -5.01
CA VAL A 112 9.01 -4.47 -4.09
C VAL A 112 8.66 -4.03 -2.69
N ALA A 113 8.09 -4.95 -1.92
CA ALA A 113 7.52 -4.62 -0.63
C ALA A 113 7.63 -5.78 0.36
N GLN A 114 7.54 -5.39 1.61
CA GLN A 114 7.34 -6.30 2.70
C GLN A 114 5.88 -6.78 2.72
N ASN A 115 5.69 -8.06 3.05
CA ASN A 115 4.38 -8.62 3.33
C ASN A 115 4.36 -9.23 4.73
N ILE A 116 3.45 -8.80 5.59
CA ILE A 116 3.26 -9.42 6.91
C ILE A 116 2.01 -10.31 6.94
N LEU A 117 2.12 -11.47 7.58
CA LEU A 117 1.00 -12.43 7.64
C LEU A 117 0.01 -12.11 8.77
N SER A 118 0.50 -11.54 9.88
CA SER A 118 -0.31 -11.09 11.00
C SER A 118 0.44 -10.03 11.82
N ILE A 119 -0.27 -9.32 12.71
CA ILE A 119 0.33 -8.36 13.66
C ILE A 119 1.34 -9.08 14.57
N GLU A 120 1.00 -10.29 15.04
CA GLU A 120 1.86 -11.10 15.91
C GLU A 120 3.16 -11.53 15.20
N HIS A 121 3.11 -11.65 13.87
CA HIS A 121 4.24 -12.01 13.02
C HIS A 121 4.78 -10.82 12.21
N ALA A 122 4.47 -9.59 12.62
CA ALA A 122 4.93 -8.38 11.94
C ALA A 122 6.46 -8.23 11.90
N LEU A 123 7.22 -9.16 12.49
CA LEU A 123 8.69 -9.24 12.50
C LEU A 123 9.25 -10.61 12.04
N VAL A 124 8.44 -11.54 11.51
CA VAL A 124 8.86 -12.97 11.47
C VAL A 124 9.03 -13.56 10.06
N ARG A 125 8.59 -12.92 8.97
CA ARG A 125 8.89 -13.36 7.59
C ARG A 125 8.55 -12.30 6.57
N MET A 126 9.52 -11.89 5.76
CA MET A 126 9.42 -10.68 4.96
C MET A 126 10.27 -10.77 3.70
N GLU A 127 9.62 -10.99 2.56
CA GLU A 127 9.95 -10.32 1.29
C GLU A 127 9.03 -10.80 0.17
N LEU A 128 8.41 -9.86 -0.54
CA LEU A 128 7.54 -10.18 -1.66
C LEU A 128 7.61 -9.08 -2.75
N MET A 129 8.14 -9.42 -3.91
CA MET A 129 7.91 -8.64 -5.11
C MET A 129 6.50 -8.93 -5.61
N VAL A 130 5.66 -7.90 -5.70
CA VAL A 130 4.31 -7.93 -6.30
C VAL A 130 4.39 -7.24 -7.65
N ARG A 131 3.98 -7.93 -8.71
CA ARG A 131 3.87 -7.35 -10.05
C ARG A 131 2.40 -7.34 -10.46
N ILE A 132 1.91 -6.17 -10.84
CA ILE A 132 0.53 -5.89 -11.20
C ILE A 132 0.51 -5.46 -12.65
N GLU A 133 -0.23 -6.20 -13.48
CA GLU A 133 -0.53 -5.79 -14.85
C GLU A 133 -1.86 -5.02 -14.83
N LEU A 134 -1.83 -3.77 -15.31
CA LEU A 134 -2.90 -2.80 -15.15
C LEU A 134 -4.09 -3.10 -16.05
N HIS A 135 -3.93 -3.64 -17.25
CA HIS A 135 -5.06 -3.83 -18.17
C HIS A 135 -5.95 -5.02 -17.75
N SER A 136 -5.34 -6.19 -17.59
CA SER A 136 -5.98 -7.44 -17.15
C SER A 136 -6.22 -7.52 -15.65
N GLY A 137 -5.47 -6.75 -14.84
CA GLY A 137 -5.48 -6.89 -13.39
C GLY A 137 -4.76 -8.14 -12.89
N ALA A 138 -3.99 -8.81 -13.75
CA ALA A 138 -3.20 -9.98 -13.37
C ALA A 138 -2.15 -9.59 -12.33
N ILE A 139 -2.05 -10.40 -11.28
CA ILE A 139 -1.09 -10.22 -10.20
C ILE A 139 -0.18 -11.44 -10.13
N SER A 140 1.12 -11.18 -10.01
CA SER A 140 2.12 -12.20 -9.73
C SER A 140 2.96 -11.81 -8.54
N ARG A 141 3.46 -12.82 -7.82
CA ARG A 141 4.21 -12.66 -6.58
C ARG A 141 5.45 -13.52 -6.61
N ILE A 142 6.59 -12.91 -6.33
CA ILE A 142 7.89 -13.57 -6.34
C ILE A 142 8.58 -13.25 -5.02
N PRO A 143 8.83 -14.23 -4.14
CA PRO A 143 9.70 -14.05 -2.98
C PRO A 143 11.11 -13.70 -3.47
N LEU A 144 11.67 -12.62 -2.92
CA LEU A 144 13.02 -12.18 -3.29
C LEU A 144 14.11 -12.80 -2.41
N SER A 145 13.78 -13.08 -1.14
CA SER A 145 14.67 -13.74 -0.19
C SER A 145 13.90 -14.70 0.72
N SER A 146 14.63 -15.64 1.30
CA SER A 146 14.15 -16.48 2.41
C SER A 146 14.41 -15.85 3.78
N GLU A 147 15.24 -14.82 3.83
CA GLU A 147 15.57 -14.07 5.05
C GLU A 147 14.45 -13.11 5.43
N ASN A 148 14.48 -12.64 6.68
CA ASN A 148 13.54 -11.66 7.17
C ASN A 148 14.13 -10.24 6.97
N LEU A 149 13.74 -9.59 5.87
CA LEU A 149 14.26 -8.29 5.49
C LEU A 149 13.20 -7.19 5.71
N ASP A 150 13.55 -6.22 6.56
CA ASP A 150 12.74 -5.04 6.85
C ASP A 150 13.63 -3.78 6.83
N PHE A 151 13.01 -2.61 6.71
CA PHE A 151 13.69 -1.31 6.73
C PHE A 151 14.79 -1.16 5.68
N GLY A 152 14.65 -1.87 4.55
CA GLY A 152 15.56 -1.73 3.43
C GLY A 152 15.45 -0.33 2.81
N VAL A 153 16.59 0.18 2.34
CA VAL A 153 16.68 1.50 1.71
C VAL A 153 17.30 1.32 0.34
N ILE A 154 16.69 1.94 -0.67
CA ILE A 154 17.28 2.04 -2.01
C ILE A 154 18.06 3.34 -2.17
N HIS A 155 18.95 3.38 -3.15
CA HIS A 155 19.65 4.61 -3.50
C HIS A 155 18.64 5.66 -3.98
N LEU A 156 18.67 6.86 -3.39
CA LEU A 156 17.65 7.91 -3.62
C LEU A 156 17.49 8.31 -5.09
N GLY A 157 18.54 8.16 -5.90
CA GLY A 157 18.49 8.42 -7.35
C GLY A 157 17.63 7.42 -8.15
N TYR A 158 17.16 6.34 -7.54
CA TYR A 158 16.30 5.32 -8.17
C TYR A 158 14.90 5.26 -7.55
N VAL A 159 14.53 6.21 -6.69
CA VAL A 159 13.15 6.31 -6.22
C VAL A 159 12.22 6.55 -7.42
N ASP A 160 11.16 5.76 -7.53
CA ASP A 160 10.23 5.69 -8.66
C ASP A 160 10.81 5.05 -9.95
N TRP A 161 12.06 4.53 -9.92
CA TRP A 161 12.76 3.91 -11.05
C TRP A 161 13.28 2.51 -10.73
N LYS A 162 13.49 1.71 -11.77
CA LYS A 162 14.08 0.36 -11.61
C LYS A 162 15.53 0.46 -11.14
N ASN A 163 15.86 -0.31 -10.09
CA ASN A 163 17.21 -0.44 -9.53
C ASN A 163 17.86 -1.79 -9.84
#